data_AF-A0A9P0NE43-F1
#
_entry.id   AF-A0A9P0NE43-F1
#
_cell.length_a   1.000
_cell.length_b   1.000
_cell.length_c   1.000
_cell.angle_alpha   90.00
_cell.angle_beta   90.00
_cell.angle_gamma   90.00
#
_symmetry.space_group_name_H-M   'P 1'
#
loop_
_entity.id
_entity.type
_entity.pdbx_description
1 polymer ?
#
loop_
_entity_poly.entity_id
_entity_poly.type
_entity_poly.pdbx_seq_one_letter_code
_entity_poly.pdbx_strand_id
1 'polypeptide(L)'
;MEQINDSVEILNIVRSIVYHLNITNLANMTRKIIALPINNIKLLEEVTDIIYDRALQRQNYTHVYADMCASLINDSKFNKLITNTEISFQKVLLKKCSDVFRTLTKHNPRELDKLKQIMQNKNLEQQMFISALNSYQFEFSKRVISNCRFISELYRKGAIPEKIILSYITDLSYENEELQLYCLCIMLQLTGPILSKAYDLNDVVETLLFAKDNYDLSSTIKCLILKVQKMHSEGWIKEGNYF
;
A
#
# COMPACT_ATOMS: atom_id res chain seq x y z
N MET A 1 -19.41 23.88 18.31
CA MET A 1 -20.19 22.86 17.58
C MET A 1 -20.03 23.02 16.07
N GLU A 2 -19.94 24.25 15.54
CA GLU A 2 -19.71 24.52 14.09
C GLU A 2 -18.43 23.89 13.50
N GLN A 3 -17.23 24.10 14.09
CA GLN A 3 -15.98 23.53 13.55
C GLN A 3 -15.96 21.98 13.47
N ILE A 4 -16.66 21.30 14.38
CA ILE A 4 -16.77 19.83 14.38
C ILE A 4 -17.71 19.39 13.25
N ASN A 5 -18.78 20.14 13.00
CA ASN A 5 -19.72 19.88 11.92
C ASN A 5 -19.06 20.05 10.54
N ASP A 6 -18.26 21.11 10.37
CA ASP A 6 -17.54 21.39 9.11
C ASP A 6 -16.51 20.30 8.78
N SER A 7 -15.78 19.81 9.80
CA SER A 7 -14.78 18.75 9.61
C SER A 7 -15.43 17.43 9.16
N VAL A 8 -16.56 17.05 9.75
CA VAL A 8 -17.29 15.84 9.37
C VAL A 8 -17.81 15.92 7.93
N GLU A 9 -18.34 17.08 7.52
CA GLU A 9 -18.81 17.30 6.16
C GLU A 9 -17.66 17.19 5.14
N ILE A 10 -16.52 17.81 5.41
CA ILE A 10 -15.30 17.70 4.60
C ILE A 10 -14.90 16.23 4.42
N LEU A 11 -14.85 15.46 5.51
CA LEU A 11 -14.46 14.05 5.46
C LEU A 11 -15.46 13.21 4.66
N ASN A 12 -16.77 13.51 4.75
CA ASN A 12 -17.79 12.84 3.95
C ASN A 12 -17.65 13.15 2.46
N ILE A 13 -17.31 14.40 2.11
CA ILE A 13 -17.00 14.78 0.72
C ILE A 13 -15.77 14.00 0.24
N VAL A 14 -14.70 13.94 1.03
CA VAL A 14 -13.50 13.17 0.68
C VAL A 14 -13.83 11.69 0.48
N ARG A 15 -14.61 11.07 1.38
CA ARG A 15 -15.08 9.67 1.23
C ARG A 15 -15.80 9.47 -0.10
N SER A 16 -16.74 10.36 -0.46
CA SER A 16 -17.46 10.30 -1.73
C SER A 16 -16.53 10.44 -2.94
N ILE A 17 -15.56 11.35 -2.88
CA ILE A 17 -14.56 11.57 -3.93
C ILE A 17 -13.72 10.30 -4.13
N VAL A 18 -13.11 9.77 -3.06
CA VAL A 18 -12.23 8.60 -3.18
C VAL A 18 -13.00 7.34 -3.53
N TYR A 19 -14.28 7.25 -3.16
CA TYR A 19 -15.15 6.13 -3.51
C TYR A 19 -15.36 6.02 -5.03
N HIS A 20 -15.58 7.15 -5.70
CA HIS A 20 -15.85 7.25 -7.13
C HIS A 20 -14.60 7.50 -8.00
N LEU A 21 -13.41 7.58 -7.40
CA LEU A 21 -12.18 7.90 -8.12
C LEU A 21 -11.87 6.86 -9.22
N ASN A 22 -11.52 7.32 -10.41
CA ASN A 22 -11.04 6.49 -11.51
C ASN A 22 -10.11 7.33 -12.42
N ILE A 23 -9.54 6.68 -13.45
CA ILE A 23 -8.59 7.31 -14.37
C ILE A 23 -9.22 8.53 -15.08
N THR A 24 -10.48 8.44 -15.50
CA THR A 24 -11.13 9.50 -16.30
C THR A 24 -11.49 10.73 -15.48
N ASN A 25 -11.81 10.55 -14.19
CA ASN A 25 -12.23 11.64 -13.31
C ASN A 25 -11.16 12.12 -12.34
N LEU A 26 -9.96 11.51 -12.35
CA LEU A 26 -8.84 11.81 -11.45
C LEU A 26 -8.58 13.31 -11.32
N ALA A 27 -8.34 14.01 -12.43
CA ALA A 27 -8.03 15.44 -12.41
C ALA A 27 -9.15 16.30 -11.80
N ASN A 28 -10.41 15.90 -11.98
CA ASN A 28 -11.56 16.61 -11.40
C ASN A 28 -11.68 16.32 -9.89
N MET A 29 -11.56 15.05 -9.51
CA MET A 29 -11.64 14.62 -8.12
C MET A 29 -10.51 15.19 -7.25
N THR A 30 -9.29 15.21 -7.77
CA THR A 30 -8.13 15.83 -7.11
C THR A 30 -8.35 17.33 -6.90
N ARG A 31 -8.82 18.06 -7.92
CA ARG A 31 -9.15 19.49 -7.77
C ARG A 31 -10.20 19.75 -6.69
N LYS A 32 -11.21 18.87 -6.59
CA LYS A 32 -12.21 18.96 -5.52
C LYS A 32 -11.58 18.82 -4.13
N ILE A 33 -10.66 17.87 -3.93
CA ILE A 33 -9.95 17.73 -2.65
C ILE A 33 -9.11 18.98 -2.35
N ILE A 34 -8.38 19.50 -3.34
CA ILE A 34 -7.55 20.70 -3.17
C ILE A 34 -8.40 21.92 -2.76
N ALA A 35 -9.62 22.04 -3.28
CA ALA A 35 -10.53 23.13 -2.94
C ALA A 35 -11.08 23.07 -1.50
N LEU A 36 -11.07 21.91 -0.84
CA LEU A 36 -11.63 21.76 0.51
C LEU A 36 -10.80 22.52 1.56
N PRO A 37 -11.42 23.13 2.59
CA PRO A 37 -10.71 23.90 3.62
C PRO A 37 -10.01 22.99 4.65
N ILE A 38 -9.09 22.13 4.20
CA ILE A 38 -8.24 21.30 5.06
C ILE A 38 -7.17 22.21 5.66
N ASN A 39 -7.34 22.66 6.90
CA ASN A 39 -6.56 23.76 7.50
C ASN A 39 -5.79 23.37 8.79
N ASN A 40 -5.80 22.10 9.18
CA ASN A 40 -5.12 21.62 10.39
C ASN A 40 -4.55 20.20 10.21
N ILE A 41 -3.59 19.82 11.06
CA ILE A 41 -2.85 18.55 10.97
C ILE A 41 -3.80 17.37 11.08
N LYS A 42 -4.69 17.41 12.08
CA LYS A 42 -5.62 16.32 12.37
C LYS A 42 -6.52 16.01 11.16
N LEU A 43 -7.09 17.04 10.55
CA LEU A 43 -7.92 16.89 9.35
C LEU A 43 -7.09 16.38 8.15
N LEU A 44 -5.83 16.81 8.02
CA LEU A 44 -4.92 16.30 6.98
C LEU A 44 -4.60 14.82 7.18
N GLU A 45 -4.36 14.38 8.42
CA GLU A 45 -4.17 12.97 8.79
C GLU A 45 -5.42 12.15 8.45
N GLU A 46 -6.61 12.62 8.83
CA GLU A 46 -7.87 11.91 8.55
C GLU A 46 -8.19 11.83 7.05
N VAL A 47 -7.89 12.88 6.27
CA VAL A 47 -8.01 12.85 4.81
C VAL A 47 -7.03 11.85 4.20
N THR A 48 -5.78 11.82 4.70
CA THR A 48 -4.77 10.87 4.26
C THR A 48 -5.22 9.43 4.54
N ASP A 49 -5.79 9.18 5.72
CA ASP A 49 -6.32 7.88 6.11
C ASP A 49 -7.44 7.41 5.18
N ILE A 50 -8.39 8.29 4.84
CA ILE A 50 -9.49 7.97 3.91
C ILE A 50 -8.97 7.59 2.53
N ILE A 51 -8.01 8.36 1.99
CA ILE A 51 -7.38 8.05 0.69
C ILE A 51 -6.66 6.70 0.76
N TYR A 52 -5.86 6.49 1.81
CA TYR A 52 -5.04 5.30 1.97
C TYR A 52 -5.90 4.04 2.10
N ASP A 53 -6.88 4.04 3.01
CA ASP A 53 -7.77 2.89 3.22
C ASP A 53 -8.55 2.55 1.95
N ARG A 54 -8.99 3.57 1.21
CA ARG A 54 -9.68 3.33 -0.06
C ARG A 54 -8.77 2.74 -1.14
N ALA A 55 -7.50 3.16 -1.20
CA ALA A 55 -6.52 2.58 -2.11
C ALA A 55 -6.29 1.09 -1.81
N LEU A 56 -6.22 0.71 -0.53
CA LEU A 56 -6.07 -0.70 -0.12
C LEU A 56 -7.29 -1.56 -0.46
N GLN A 57 -8.50 -0.99 -0.44
CA GLN A 57 -9.71 -1.70 -0.86
C GLN A 57 -9.78 -1.92 -2.38
N ARG A 58 -9.06 -1.12 -3.17
CA ARG A 58 -9.13 -1.11 -4.64
C ARG A 58 -7.75 -1.34 -5.26
N GLN A 59 -7.19 -2.52 -5.04
CA GLN A 59 -5.87 -2.95 -5.53
C GLN A 59 -5.55 -2.51 -6.97
N ASN A 60 -6.49 -2.72 -7.91
CA ASN A 60 -6.29 -2.42 -9.34
C ASN A 60 -6.27 -0.92 -9.67
N TYR A 61 -6.68 -0.07 -8.72
CA TYR A 61 -6.73 1.39 -8.86
C TYR A 61 -5.66 2.11 -8.04
N THR A 62 -4.75 1.38 -7.37
CA THR A 62 -3.69 1.94 -6.53
C THR A 62 -2.86 3.01 -7.25
N HIS A 63 -2.57 2.82 -8.54
CA HIS A 63 -1.90 3.82 -9.39
C HIS A 63 -2.66 5.16 -9.49
N VAL A 64 -4.00 5.12 -9.59
CA VAL A 64 -4.85 6.33 -9.64
C VAL A 64 -4.82 7.09 -8.32
N TYR A 65 -4.85 6.36 -7.19
CA TYR A 65 -4.69 6.96 -5.87
C TYR A 65 -3.28 7.55 -5.68
N ALA A 66 -2.26 6.91 -6.24
CA ALA A 66 -0.89 7.41 -6.18
C ALA A 66 -0.71 8.70 -6.98
N ASP A 67 -1.33 8.80 -8.16
CA ASP A 67 -1.36 10.04 -8.95
C ASP A 67 -2.09 11.17 -8.22
N MET A 68 -3.19 10.87 -7.52
CA MET A 68 -3.86 11.84 -6.64
C MET A 68 -2.92 12.31 -5.53
N CYS A 69 -2.27 11.40 -4.81
CA CYS A 69 -1.31 11.74 -3.76
C CYS A 69 -0.16 12.61 -4.29
N ALA A 70 0.42 12.26 -5.44
CA ALA A 70 1.48 13.06 -6.06
C ALA A 70 1.00 14.48 -6.43
N SER A 71 -0.24 14.61 -6.91
CA SER A 71 -0.83 15.92 -7.19
C SER A 71 -1.02 16.75 -5.92
N LEU A 72 -1.45 16.12 -4.82
CA LEU A 72 -1.56 16.78 -3.51
C LEU A 72 -0.18 17.21 -2.98
N ILE A 73 0.84 16.36 -3.11
CA ILE A 73 2.23 16.69 -2.72
C ILE A 73 2.76 17.89 -3.50
N ASN A 74 2.41 18.03 -4.79
CA ASN A 74 2.89 19.14 -5.61
C ASN A 74 2.10 20.44 -5.41
N ASP A 75 0.95 20.40 -4.73
CA ASP A 75 0.15 21.59 -4.48
C ASP A 75 0.67 22.37 -3.25
N SER A 76 0.89 23.67 -3.44
CA SER A 76 1.46 24.54 -2.41
C SER A 76 0.65 24.60 -1.11
N LYS A 77 -0.66 24.36 -1.16
CA LYS A 77 -1.53 24.31 0.02
C LYS A 77 -1.05 23.19 0.95
N PHE A 78 -0.81 22.00 0.41
CA PHE A 78 -0.43 20.83 1.19
C PHE A 78 1.05 20.79 1.61
N ASN A 79 1.85 21.74 1.13
CA ASN A 79 3.25 21.92 1.52
C ASN A 79 3.49 23.01 2.56
N LYS A 80 2.54 23.94 2.74
CA LYS A 80 2.70 25.13 3.59
C LYS A 80 1.80 25.15 4.83
N LEU A 81 1.02 24.09 5.04
CA LEU A 81 -0.32 24.23 5.61
C LEU A 81 -0.37 24.82 7.03
N ILE A 82 0.68 24.80 7.86
CA ILE A 82 0.51 25.21 9.27
C ILE A 82 1.72 25.97 9.79
N THR A 83 1.53 27.28 9.95
CA THR A 83 2.41 28.23 10.64
C THR A 83 3.14 27.60 11.84
N ASN A 84 4.46 27.75 11.88
CA ASN A 84 5.41 27.24 12.88
C ASN A 84 5.65 25.72 13.00
N THR A 85 5.04 24.87 12.18
CA THR A 85 5.39 23.43 12.17
C THR A 85 5.61 22.91 10.76
N GLU A 86 6.75 22.25 10.53
CA GLU A 86 7.22 21.71 9.25
C GLU A 86 6.38 20.53 8.70
N ILE A 87 5.07 20.48 8.88
CA ILE A 87 4.26 19.30 8.54
C ILE A 87 3.60 19.51 7.17
N SER A 88 3.94 18.62 6.22
CA SER A 88 3.39 18.56 4.86
C SER A 88 2.58 17.28 4.64
N PHE A 89 1.73 17.25 3.61
CA PHE A 89 1.02 16.03 3.22
C PHE A 89 1.97 14.87 2.93
N GLN A 90 3.13 15.14 2.32
CA GLN A 90 4.14 14.08 2.10
C GLN A 90 4.62 13.47 3.42
N LYS A 91 4.91 14.27 4.46
CA LYS A 91 5.34 13.75 5.77
C LYS A 91 4.26 12.89 6.42
N VAL A 92 3.00 13.32 6.36
CA VAL A 92 1.85 12.56 6.87
C VAL A 92 1.69 11.24 6.10
N LEU A 93 1.77 11.27 4.77
CA LEU A 93 1.66 10.09 3.92
C LEU A 93 2.80 9.09 4.18
N LEU A 94 4.04 9.57 4.33
CA LEU A 94 5.19 8.72 4.65
C LEU A 94 5.04 8.03 5.99
N LYS A 95 4.60 8.76 7.02
CA LYS A 95 4.29 8.17 8.33
C LYS A 95 3.22 7.08 8.20
N LYS A 96 2.14 7.35 7.45
CA LYS A 96 1.08 6.36 7.19
C LYS A 96 1.61 5.12 6.48
N CYS A 97 2.46 5.29 5.45
CA CYS A 97 3.09 4.17 4.75
C CYS A 97 3.89 3.29 5.72
N SER A 98 4.75 3.89 6.55
CA SER A 98 5.58 3.17 7.52
C SER A 98 4.74 2.42 8.56
N ASP A 99 3.73 3.09 9.12
CA ASP A 99 2.88 2.50 10.15
C ASP A 99 2.06 1.33 9.60
N VAL A 100 1.47 1.48 8.40
CA VAL A 100 0.69 0.42 7.76
C VAL A 100 1.58 -0.72 7.30
N PHE A 101 2.74 -0.43 6.70
CA PHE A 101 3.70 -1.47 6.29
C PHE A 101 4.12 -2.32 7.49
N ARG A 102 4.64 -1.71 8.56
CA ARG A 102 5.04 -2.42 9.78
C ARG A 102 3.89 -3.21 10.41
N THR A 103 2.70 -2.61 10.46
CA THR A 103 1.52 -3.28 11.04
C THR A 103 1.14 -4.51 10.22
N LEU A 104 1.11 -4.42 8.88
CA LEU A 104 0.66 -5.52 8.02
C LEU A 104 1.73 -6.58 7.76
N THR A 105 3.02 -6.23 7.73
CA THR A 105 4.10 -7.19 7.40
C THR A 105 4.76 -7.82 8.61
N LYS A 106 4.78 -7.16 9.79
CA LYS A 106 5.45 -7.66 11.00
C LYS A 106 4.50 -8.09 12.13
N HIS A 107 3.21 -7.75 12.05
CA HIS A 107 2.25 -8.02 13.13
C HIS A 107 0.90 -8.54 12.62
N ASN A 108 0.68 -9.85 12.64
CA ASN A 108 -0.69 -10.37 12.66
C ASN A 108 -1.00 -11.63 13.51
N PRO A 109 -0.43 -11.83 14.72
CA PRO A 109 -0.97 -12.85 15.63
C PRO A 109 -2.33 -12.43 16.24
N ARG A 110 -2.53 -11.14 16.52
CA ARG A 110 -3.60 -10.69 17.45
C ARG A 110 -5.03 -10.91 16.95
N GLU A 111 -5.32 -10.66 15.68
CA GLU A 111 -6.68 -10.85 15.15
C GLU A 111 -6.98 -12.32 14.86
N LEU A 112 -5.98 -13.10 14.45
CA LEU A 112 -6.09 -14.55 14.34
C LEU A 112 -6.35 -15.17 15.72
N ASP A 113 -5.66 -14.69 16.76
CA ASP A 113 -5.87 -15.13 18.14
C ASP A 113 -7.25 -14.72 18.67
N LYS A 114 -7.76 -13.53 18.32
CA LYS A 114 -9.15 -13.13 18.63
C LYS A 114 -10.16 -14.04 17.94
N LEU A 115 -9.97 -14.38 16.66
CA LEU A 115 -10.86 -15.30 15.96
C LEU A 115 -10.84 -16.70 16.60
N LYS A 116 -9.66 -17.19 17.00
CA LYS A 116 -9.53 -18.44 17.77
C LYS A 116 -10.23 -18.38 19.13
N GLN A 117 -10.16 -17.25 19.85
CA GLN A 117 -10.88 -17.05 21.12
C GLN A 117 -12.41 -17.01 20.93
N ILE A 118 -12.89 -16.38 19.84
CA ILE A 118 -14.33 -16.37 19.51
C ILE A 118 -14.84 -17.80 19.26
N MET A 119 -14.02 -18.67 18.64
CA MET A 119 -14.33 -20.08 18.44
C MET A 119 -14.50 -20.82 19.77
N GLN A 120 -13.56 -20.64 20.71
CA GLN A 120 -13.63 -21.24 22.05
C GLN A 120 -14.89 -20.83 22.82
N ASN A 121 -15.39 -19.60 22.58
CA ASN A 121 -16.52 -19.05 23.32
C ASN A 121 -17.89 -19.29 22.67
N LYS A 122 -17.97 -19.53 21.35
CA LYS A 122 -19.26 -19.55 20.61
C LYS A 122 -19.77 -20.92 20.16
N ASN A 123 -19.07 -22.02 20.45
CA ASN A 123 -19.46 -23.37 19.98
C ASN A 123 -19.86 -23.38 18.49
N LEU A 124 -19.17 -22.56 17.68
CA LEU A 124 -19.43 -22.41 16.25
C LEU A 124 -19.22 -23.76 15.56
N GLU A 125 -20.10 -24.11 14.61
CA GLU A 125 -19.87 -25.26 13.75
C GLU A 125 -18.50 -25.15 13.07
N GLN A 126 -17.72 -26.24 13.10
CA GLN A 126 -16.34 -26.25 12.61
C GLN A 126 -16.23 -25.71 11.17
N GLN A 127 -17.20 -26.01 10.31
CA GLN A 127 -17.21 -25.53 8.92
C GLN A 127 -17.38 -24.00 8.82
N MET A 128 -18.27 -23.40 9.62
CA MET A 128 -18.45 -21.94 9.64
C MET A 128 -17.18 -21.24 10.12
N PHE A 129 -16.48 -21.83 11.08
CA PHE A 129 -15.22 -21.28 11.59
C PHE A 129 -14.10 -21.34 10.54
N ILE A 130 -13.92 -22.48 9.86
CA ILE A 130 -12.93 -22.61 8.78
C ILE A 130 -13.21 -21.59 7.68
N SER A 131 -14.48 -21.42 7.30
CA SER A 131 -14.89 -20.41 6.31
C SER A 131 -14.57 -18.97 6.76
N ALA A 132 -14.82 -18.64 8.02
CA ALA A 132 -14.50 -17.33 8.59
C ALA A 132 -12.98 -17.06 8.65
N LEU A 133 -12.19 -18.06 9.04
CA LEU A 133 -10.73 -17.97 9.03
C LEU A 133 -10.18 -17.76 7.62
N ASN A 134 -10.63 -18.56 6.65
CA ASN A 134 -10.18 -18.45 5.26
C ASN A 134 -10.55 -17.09 4.68
N SER A 135 -11.76 -16.58 4.96
CA SER A 135 -12.20 -15.26 4.52
C SER A 135 -11.34 -14.14 5.15
N TYR A 136 -11.04 -14.25 6.44
CA TYR A 136 -10.16 -13.31 7.13
C TYR A 136 -8.75 -13.31 6.54
N GLN A 137 -8.16 -14.50 6.36
CA GLN A 137 -6.82 -14.65 5.77
C GLN A 137 -6.76 -14.11 4.34
N PHE A 138 -7.81 -14.34 3.54
CA PHE A 138 -7.94 -13.81 2.19
C PHE A 138 -7.97 -12.28 2.16
N GLU A 139 -8.86 -11.66 2.95
CA GLU A 139 -8.96 -10.19 3.01
C GLU A 139 -7.70 -9.55 3.61
N PHE A 140 -7.09 -10.20 4.60
CA PHE A 140 -5.80 -9.75 5.14
C PHE A 140 -4.71 -9.78 4.08
N SER A 141 -4.52 -10.90 3.39
CA SER A 141 -3.51 -11.06 2.34
C SER A 141 -3.71 -10.03 1.22
N LYS A 142 -4.96 -9.84 0.78
CA LYS A 142 -5.34 -8.83 -0.21
C LYS A 142 -4.96 -7.42 0.25
N ARG A 143 -5.18 -7.09 1.53
CA ARG A 143 -4.81 -5.79 2.11
C ARG A 143 -3.30 -5.61 2.15
N VAL A 144 -2.53 -6.62 2.55
CA VAL A 144 -1.04 -6.58 2.57
C VAL A 144 -0.47 -6.39 1.17
N ILE A 145 -0.97 -7.15 0.20
CA ILE A 145 -0.56 -7.06 -1.21
C ILE A 145 -0.91 -5.67 -1.78
N SER A 146 -2.14 -5.20 -1.52
CA SER A 146 -2.57 -3.87 -1.97
C SER A 146 -1.73 -2.76 -1.35
N ASN A 147 -1.28 -2.92 -0.10
CA ASN A 147 -0.41 -1.95 0.56
C ASN A 147 0.97 -1.89 -0.11
N CYS A 148 1.61 -3.03 -0.35
CA CYS A 148 2.92 -3.06 -1.00
C CYS A 148 2.84 -2.53 -2.43
N ARG A 149 1.76 -2.85 -3.15
CA ARG A 149 1.48 -2.28 -4.47
C ARG A 149 1.31 -0.77 -4.40
N PHE A 150 0.50 -0.26 -3.48
CA PHE A 150 0.24 1.17 -3.36
C PHE A 150 1.50 1.97 -3.01
N ILE A 151 2.30 1.48 -2.06
CA ILE A 151 3.61 2.06 -1.72
C ILE A 151 4.53 2.10 -2.95
N SER A 152 4.55 1.03 -3.74
CA SER A 152 5.35 0.98 -4.97
C SER A 152 4.90 1.99 -6.03
N GLU A 153 3.58 2.14 -6.21
CA GLU A 153 3.02 3.17 -7.09
C GLU A 153 3.33 4.59 -6.58
N LEU A 154 3.23 4.83 -5.27
CA LEU A 154 3.61 6.11 -4.66
C LEU A 154 5.09 6.43 -4.93
N TYR A 155 5.99 5.46 -4.82
CA TYR A 155 7.39 5.63 -5.22
C TYR A 155 7.53 6.00 -6.70
N ARG A 156 6.86 5.28 -7.60
CA ARG A 156 6.89 5.57 -9.06
C ARG A 156 6.41 6.98 -9.39
N LYS A 157 5.53 7.56 -8.57
CA LYS A 157 5.03 8.93 -8.72
C LYS A 157 5.85 9.98 -7.96
N GLY A 158 7.00 9.61 -7.40
CA GLY A 158 7.89 10.51 -6.66
C GLY A 158 7.39 10.92 -5.28
N ALA A 159 6.34 10.26 -4.77
CA ALA A 159 5.77 10.55 -3.46
C ALA A 159 6.61 9.97 -2.31
N ILE A 160 7.33 8.86 -2.56
CA ILE A 160 8.17 8.18 -1.58
C ILE A 160 9.65 8.31 -1.97
N PRO A 161 10.54 8.71 -1.05
CA PRO A 161 11.98 8.70 -1.28
C PRO A 161 12.55 7.29 -1.51
N GLU A 162 13.58 7.21 -2.36
CA GLU A 162 14.25 5.97 -2.74
C GLU A 162 14.79 5.16 -1.54
N LYS A 163 15.39 5.84 -0.56
CA LYS A 163 15.88 5.21 0.68
C LYS A 163 14.79 4.45 1.43
N ILE A 164 13.54 4.95 1.41
CA ILE A 164 12.43 4.33 2.12
C ILE A 164 11.96 3.08 1.38
N ILE A 165 11.77 3.13 0.07
CA ILE A 165 11.34 1.95 -0.69
C ILE A 165 12.40 0.84 -0.66
N LEU A 166 13.69 1.17 -0.74
CA LEU A 166 14.78 0.21 -0.60
C LEU A 166 14.74 -0.46 0.78
N SER A 167 14.50 0.30 1.85
CA SER A 167 14.39 -0.29 3.19
C SER A 167 13.25 -1.31 3.31
N TYR A 168 12.13 -1.11 2.63
CA TYR A 168 11.02 -2.08 2.62
C TYR A 168 11.33 -3.32 1.79
N ILE A 169 12.01 -3.15 0.65
CA ILE A 169 12.50 -4.27 -0.16
C ILE A 169 13.48 -5.12 0.65
N THR A 170 14.44 -4.48 1.33
CA THR A 170 15.39 -5.14 2.22
C THR A 170 14.68 -5.87 3.36
N ASP A 171 13.74 -5.22 4.06
CA ASP A 171 12.96 -5.86 5.13
C ASP A 171 12.23 -7.11 4.63
N LEU A 172 11.60 -7.06 3.45
CA LEU A 172 10.91 -8.21 2.86
C LEU A 172 11.87 -9.30 2.36
N SER A 173 13.10 -8.94 1.96
CA SER A 173 14.10 -9.92 1.48
C SER A 173 14.63 -10.84 2.57
N TYR A 174 14.48 -10.46 3.84
CA TYR A 174 14.84 -11.32 4.97
C TYR A 174 13.72 -12.31 5.36
N GLU A 175 12.57 -12.25 4.71
CA GLU A 175 11.40 -13.06 5.02
C GLU A 175 11.24 -14.21 4.00
N ASN A 176 10.84 -15.39 4.47
CA ASN A 176 10.61 -16.58 3.63
C ASN A 176 9.13 -16.99 3.55
N GLU A 177 8.25 -16.24 4.20
CA GLU A 177 6.81 -16.48 4.18
C GLU A 177 6.20 -16.14 2.81
N GLU A 178 5.24 -16.95 2.36
CA GLU A 178 4.67 -16.87 1.01
C GLU A 178 4.11 -15.47 0.68
N LEU A 179 3.44 -14.84 1.65
CA LEU A 179 2.83 -13.52 1.49
C LEU A 179 3.88 -12.40 1.35
N GLN A 180 5.00 -12.50 2.06
CA GLN A 180 6.10 -11.54 2.04
C GLN A 180 6.88 -11.67 0.72
N LEU A 181 7.11 -12.90 0.25
CA LEU A 181 7.67 -13.15 -1.08
C LEU A 181 6.75 -12.61 -2.19
N TYR A 182 5.42 -12.74 -2.05
CA TYR A 182 4.46 -12.11 -2.96
C TYR A 182 4.68 -10.58 -2.99
N CYS A 183 4.73 -9.96 -1.82
CA CYS A 183 4.89 -8.52 -1.68
C CYS A 183 6.21 -8.03 -2.29
N LEU A 184 7.32 -8.74 -2.03
CA LEU A 184 8.62 -8.46 -2.60
C LEU A 184 8.59 -8.52 -4.14
N CYS A 185 7.97 -9.56 -4.69
CA CYS A 185 7.81 -9.69 -6.14
C CYS A 185 7.01 -8.54 -6.76
N ILE A 186 5.93 -8.09 -6.10
CA ILE A 186 5.13 -6.96 -6.57
C ILE A 186 5.92 -5.66 -6.50
N MET A 187 6.64 -5.42 -5.41
CA MET A 187 7.48 -4.22 -5.26
C MET A 187 8.53 -4.19 -6.37
N LEU A 188 9.32 -5.25 -6.55
CA LEU A 188 10.37 -5.29 -7.57
C LEU A 188 9.85 -5.10 -8.99
N GLN A 189 8.71 -5.70 -9.33
CA GLN A 189 8.12 -5.53 -10.66
C GLN A 189 7.69 -4.06 -10.95
N LEU A 190 7.30 -3.29 -9.92
CA LEU A 190 6.90 -1.90 -10.08
C LEU A 190 8.07 -0.93 -9.96
N THR A 191 8.98 -1.18 -9.03
CA THR A 191 10.04 -0.23 -8.65
C THR A 191 11.38 -0.55 -9.29
N GLY A 192 11.63 -1.82 -9.65
CA GLY A 192 12.86 -2.31 -10.29
C GLY A 192 13.27 -1.53 -11.55
N PRO A 193 12.36 -1.22 -12.49
CA PRO A 193 12.69 -0.38 -13.67
C PRO A 193 13.23 1.02 -13.35
N ILE A 194 12.93 1.55 -12.16
CA ILE A 194 13.45 2.84 -11.70
C ILE A 194 14.71 2.63 -10.86
N LEU A 195 14.65 1.74 -9.86
CA LEU A 195 15.74 1.49 -8.91
C LEU A 195 17.00 0.94 -9.58
N SER A 196 16.85 0.05 -10.56
CA SER A 196 17.99 -0.58 -11.26
C SER A 196 18.90 0.40 -12.01
N LYS A 197 18.46 1.65 -12.21
CA LYS A 197 19.29 2.71 -12.79
C LYS A 197 20.39 3.20 -11.84
N ALA A 198 20.21 3.01 -10.54
CA ALA A 198 21.12 3.51 -9.51
C ALA A 198 21.54 2.44 -8.50
N TYR A 199 20.85 1.31 -8.43
CA TYR A 199 21.06 0.26 -7.43
C TYR A 199 21.17 -1.12 -8.08
N ASP A 200 22.09 -1.93 -7.56
CA ASP A 200 22.14 -3.34 -7.90
C ASP A 200 21.01 -4.08 -7.17
N LEU A 201 20.25 -4.88 -7.91
CA LEU A 201 19.14 -5.69 -7.40
C LEU A 201 19.44 -7.19 -7.45
N ASN A 202 20.66 -7.59 -7.83
CA ASN A 202 21.10 -8.99 -7.94
C ASN A 202 20.80 -9.78 -6.65
N ASP A 203 21.32 -9.33 -5.51
CA ASP A 203 21.19 -10.03 -4.22
C ASP A 203 19.73 -10.33 -3.84
N VAL A 204 18.84 -9.37 -4.10
CA VAL A 204 17.40 -9.51 -3.79
C VAL A 204 16.74 -10.51 -4.74
N VAL A 205 17.13 -10.50 -6.02
CA VAL A 205 16.62 -11.47 -7.01
C VAL A 205 17.14 -12.87 -6.72
N GLU A 206 18.41 -13.02 -6.36
CA GLU A 206 19.00 -14.31 -5.95
C GLU A 206 18.29 -14.90 -4.73
N THR A 207 17.96 -14.06 -3.75
CA THR A 207 17.17 -14.46 -2.59
C THR A 207 15.80 -15.03 -2.99
N LEU A 208 15.09 -14.40 -3.93
CA LEU A 208 13.83 -14.92 -4.46
C LEU A 208 14.02 -16.24 -5.22
N LEU A 209 15.11 -16.38 -5.97
CA LEU A 209 15.40 -17.61 -6.73
C LEU A 209 15.71 -18.78 -5.80
N PHE A 210 16.45 -18.55 -4.72
CA PHE A 210 16.68 -19.54 -3.68
C PHE A 210 15.36 -19.98 -3.02
N ALA A 211 14.47 -19.04 -2.71
CA ALA A 211 13.15 -19.35 -2.15
C ALA A 211 12.28 -20.18 -3.12
N LYS A 212 12.39 -19.97 -4.44
CA LYS A 212 11.57 -20.64 -5.47
C LYS A 212 11.65 -22.17 -5.40
N ASP A 213 12.77 -22.73 -4.96
CA ASP A 213 13.00 -24.17 -4.90
C ASP A 213 12.32 -24.84 -3.68
N ASN A 214 11.69 -24.05 -2.81
CA ASN A 214 10.82 -24.55 -1.77
C ASN A 214 9.54 -25.20 -2.37
N TYR A 215 9.32 -26.48 -2.06
CA TYR A 215 8.18 -27.26 -2.55
C TYR A 215 6.84 -26.74 -2.03
N ASP A 216 6.82 -26.10 -0.86
CA ASP A 216 5.60 -25.60 -0.20
C ASP A 216 5.04 -24.32 -0.84
N LEU A 217 5.82 -23.63 -1.68
CA LEU A 217 5.35 -22.41 -2.36
C LEU A 217 4.32 -22.73 -3.43
N SER A 218 3.23 -21.96 -3.42
CA SER A 218 2.20 -22.04 -4.46
C SER A 218 2.74 -21.72 -5.87
N SER A 219 2.09 -22.30 -6.88
CA SER A 219 2.42 -22.04 -8.30
C SER A 219 2.32 -20.56 -8.67
N THR A 220 1.43 -19.81 -8.00
CA THR A 220 1.27 -18.37 -8.20
C THR A 220 2.54 -17.61 -7.83
N ILE A 221 3.14 -17.90 -6.68
CA ILE A 221 4.40 -17.27 -6.25
C ILE A 221 5.55 -17.66 -7.14
N LYS A 222 5.66 -18.95 -7.50
CA LYS A 222 6.69 -19.41 -8.43
C LYS A 222 6.62 -18.65 -9.75
N CYS A 223 5.41 -18.41 -10.27
CA CYS A 223 5.19 -17.59 -11.47
C CYS A 223 5.62 -16.12 -11.27
N LEU A 224 5.31 -15.52 -10.12
CA LEU A 224 5.73 -14.15 -9.79
C LEU A 224 7.26 -14.03 -9.69
N ILE A 225 7.94 -14.99 -9.05
CA ILE A 225 9.40 -15.03 -8.96
C ILE A 225 10.01 -15.15 -10.36
N LEU A 226 9.51 -16.07 -11.20
CA LEU A 226 9.97 -16.22 -12.57
C LEU A 226 9.76 -14.94 -13.40
N LYS A 227 8.67 -14.20 -13.15
CA LYS A 227 8.43 -12.90 -13.80
C LYS A 227 9.47 -11.86 -13.37
N VAL A 228 9.81 -11.79 -12.08
CA VAL A 228 10.87 -10.91 -11.58
C VAL A 228 12.23 -11.30 -12.19
N GLN A 229 12.56 -12.58 -12.19
CA GLN A 229 13.79 -13.11 -12.80
C GLN A 229 13.89 -12.71 -14.27
N LYS A 230 12.79 -12.86 -15.02
CA LYS A 230 12.74 -12.45 -16.43
C LYS A 230 13.00 -10.96 -16.59
N MET A 231 12.30 -10.11 -15.83
CA MET A 231 12.50 -8.65 -15.86
C MET A 231 13.95 -8.27 -15.54
N HIS A 232 14.54 -8.93 -14.55
CA HIS A 232 15.94 -8.75 -14.19
C HIS A 232 16.90 -9.13 -15.33
N SER A 233 16.71 -10.31 -15.93
CA SER A 233 17.54 -10.78 -17.06
C SER A 233 17.41 -9.92 -18.32
N GLU A 234 16.26 -9.25 -18.49
CA GLU A 234 16.00 -8.30 -19.57
C GLU A 234 16.49 -6.88 -19.22
N GLY A 235 17.21 -6.67 -18.11
CA GLY A 235 17.74 -5.36 -17.72
C GLY A 235 16.66 -4.35 -17.30
N TRP A 236 15.52 -4.82 -16.78
CA TRP A 236 14.42 -4.00 -16.27
C TRP A 236 13.79 -3.03 -17.30
N ILE A 237 13.84 -3.37 -18.59
CA ILE A 237 13.45 -2.47 -19.69
C ILE A 237 11.95 -2.13 -19.72
N LYS A 238 11.07 -3.02 -19.23
CA LYS A 238 9.61 -2.85 -19.29
C LYS A 238 9.02 -2.74 -17.89
N GLU A 239 8.12 -1.76 -17.70
CA GLU A 239 7.20 -1.77 -16.56
C GLU A 239 6.30 -3.01 -16.68
N GLY A 240 6.09 -3.73 -15.58
CA GLY A 240 5.18 -4.87 -15.58
C GLY A 240 3.78 -4.41 -15.99
N ASN A 241 3.27 -4.87 -17.13
CA ASN A 241 1.83 -4.72 -17.43
C ASN A 241 1.06 -5.49 -16.35
N TYR A 242 0.18 -4.79 -15.63
CA TYR A 242 -0.74 -5.39 -14.69
C TYR A 242 -2.16 -5.21 -15.22
N PHE A 243 -2.82 -6.32 -15.52
CA PHE A 243 -4.28 -6.39 -15.58
C PHE A 243 -4.80 -6.82 -14.20
#